data_AF-A0A1D2QBK7-F1
#
_entry.id   AF-A0A1D2QBK7-F1
#
_cell.length_a   1.000
_cell.length_b   1.000
_cell.length_c   1.000
_cell.angle_alpha   90.00
_cell.angle_beta   90.00
_cell.angle_gamma   90.00
#
_symmetry.space_group_name_H-M   'P 1'
#
loop_
_entity.id
_entity.type
_entity.pdbx_description
1 polymer ?
#
loop_
_entity_poly.entity_id
_entity_poly.type
_entity_poly.pdbx_seq_one_letter_code
_entity_poly.pdbx_strand_id
1 'polypeptide(L)'
;MGMQDVLDAAETVGNCDEERRETFQAEFNAYENGNLESFDETRNVIERERDALNELGCALEAEEDNIDELVNYAEFLSVDQAVHHRDEVVEKLEAHNTHLWTFHEEMSEALNTVESNLTVLVNDGSDAIEADPQPHFGGARQALERHNEVVEGLGKNLTILNAYLI
;
A
#
# COMPACT_ATOMS: atom_id res chain seq x y z
N MET A 1 0.89 8.24 -15.47
CA MET A 1 0.42 7.17 -14.58
C MET A 1 -1.02 7.49 -14.21
N GLY A 2 -1.83 6.51 -13.86
CA GLY A 2 -3.18 6.76 -13.33
C GLY A 2 -3.62 5.63 -12.39
N MET A 3 -4.83 5.73 -11.85
CA MET A 3 -5.40 4.83 -10.84
C MET A 3 -5.13 3.33 -11.04
N GLN A 4 -5.08 2.84 -12.28
CA GLN A 4 -4.75 1.44 -12.56
C GLN A 4 -3.30 1.08 -12.15
N ASP A 5 -2.34 1.97 -12.39
CA ASP A 5 -0.94 1.78 -12.00
C ASP A 5 -0.79 1.70 -10.47
N VAL A 6 -1.56 2.52 -9.74
CA VAL A 6 -1.62 2.50 -8.27
C VAL A 6 -2.18 1.16 -7.76
N LEU A 7 -3.26 0.67 -8.38
CA LEU A 7 -3.87 -0.62 -8.01
C LEU A 7 -2.94 -1.79 -8.32
N ASP A 8 -2.29 -1.80 -9.48
CA ASP A 8 -1.34 -2.84 -9.89
C ASP A 8 -0.10 -2.87 -8.95
N ALA A 9 0.39 -1.68 -8.54
CA ALA A 9 1.48 -1.57 -7.56
C ALA A 9 1.05 -2.09 -6.18
N ALA A 10 -0.15 -1.74 -5.71
CA ALA A 10 -0.69 -2.22 -4.44
C ALA A 10 -0.92 -3.76 -4.44
N GLU A 11 -1.39 -4.32 -5.56
CA GLU A 11 -1.51 -5.78 -5.73
C GLU A 11 -0.14 -6.47 -5.67
N THR A 12 0.88 -5.85 -6.27
CA THR A 12 2.26 -6.36 -6.22
C THR A 12 2.79 -6.42 -4.78
N VAL A 13 2.54 -5.39 -3.96
CA VAL A 13 2.86 -5.41 -2.53
C VAL A 13 2.15 -6.56 -1.81
N GLY A 14 0.86 -6.78 -2.09
CA GLY A 14 0.09 -7.88 -1.50
C GLY A 14 0.65 -9.27 -1.85
N ASN A 15 1.06 -9.47 -3.11
CA ASN A 15 1.69 -10.71 -3.56
C ASN A 15 3.04 -10.94 -2.86
N CYS A 16 3.84 -9.88 -2.67
CA CYS A 16 5.09 -9.97 -1.93
C CYS A 16 4.88 -10.28 -0.45
N ASP A 17 3.86 -9.72 0.22
CA ASP A 17 3.51 -10.07 1.60
C ASP A 17 3.17 -11.57 1.74
N GLU A 18 2.34 -12.10 0.83
CA GLU A 18 1.99 -13.52 0.82
C GLU A 18 3.25 -14.40 0.66
N GLU A 19 4.09 -14.08 -0.33
CA GLU A 19 5.34 -14.79 -0.58
C GLU A 19 6.28 -14.72 0.64
N ARG A 20 6.37 -13.57 1.31
CA ARG A 20 7.22 -13.39 2.50
C ARG A 20 6.75 -14.31 3.63
N ARG A 21 5.44 -14.38 3.86
CA ARG A 21 4.86 -15.22 4.91
C ARG A 21 5.09 -16.71 4.65
N GLU A 22 4.92 -17.15 3.42
CA GLU A 22 5.20 -18.53 3.01
C GLU A 22 6.69 -18.87 3.15
N THR A 23 7.56 -18.00 2.65
CA THR A 23 9.02 -18.17 2.71
C THR A 23 9.52 -18.20 4.15
N PHE A 24 9.08 -17.26 4.98
CA PHE A 24 9.43 -17.23 6.40
C PHE A 24 8.97 -18.49 7.11
N GLN A 25 7.75 -18.98 6.85
CA GLN A 25 7.27 -20.21 7.46
C GLN A 25 8.12 -21.42 7.06
N ALA A 26 8.54 -21.52 5.80
CA ALA A 26 9.42 -22.58 5.33
C ALA A 26 10.80 -22.52 6.00
N GLU A 27 11.44 -21.34 5.99
CA GLU A 27 12.75 -21.13 6.61
C GLU A 27 12.70 -21.33 8.13
N PHE A 28 11.66 -20.85 8.81
CA PHE A 28 11.52 -21.01 10.26
C PHE A 28 11.42 -22.47 10.67
N ASN A 29 10.65 -23.28 9.93
CA ASN A 29 10.61 -24.72 10.14
C ASN A 29 11.99 -25.37 9.93
N ALA A 30 12.76 -24.93 8.93
CA ALA A 30 14.11 -25.45 8.70
C ALA A 30 15.08 -25.03 9.83
N TYR A 31 14.97 -23.80 10.31
CA TYR A 31 15.74 -23.22 11.42
C TYR A 31 15.49 -23.96 12.73
N GLU A 32 14.22 -24.19 13.11
CA GLU A 32 13.88 -24.95 14.33
C GLU A 32 14.41 -26.39 14.31
N ASN A 33 14.51 -26.99 13.12
CA ASN A 33 15.09 -28.32 12.94
C ASN A 33 16.63 -28.32 12.85
N GLY A 34 17.28 -27.16 12.98
CA GLY A 34 18.74 -27.01 12.90
C GLY A 34 19.30 -27.20 11.49
N ASN A 35 18.46 -27.13 10.45
CA ASN A 35 18.85 -27.29 9.04
C ASN A 35 19.19 -25.95 8.36
N LEU A 36 19.02 -24.84 9.09
CA LEU A 36 19.20 -23.48 8.60
C LEU A 36 19.81 -22.63 9.72
N GLU A 37 20.72 -21.72 9.36
CA GLU A 37 21.38 -20.80 10.31
C GLU A 37 20.99 -19.33 10.07
N SER A 38 20.38 -19.02 8.92
CA SER A 38 20.02 -17.66 8.48
C SER A 38 18.74 -17.66 7.64
N PHE A 39 18.03 -16.53 7.61
CA PHE A 39 16.77 -16.33 6.87
C PHE A 39 17.00 -15.53 5.59
N ASP A 40 17.88 -16.01 4.72
CA ASP A 40 18.33 -15.23 3.56
C ASP A 40 17.26 -15.14 2.46
N GLU A 41 16.43 -16.18 2.29
CA GLU A 41 15.31 -16.11 1.34
C GLU A 41 14.24 -15.13 1.84
N THR A 42 13.90 -15.16 3.13
CA THR A 42 12.95 -14.19 3.70
C THR A 42 13.46 -12.76 3.54
N ARG A 43 14.77 -12.52 3.75
CA ARG A 43 15.37 -11.18 3.53
C ARG A 43 15.26 -10.74 2.07
N ASN A 44 15.53 -11.63 1.12
CA ASN A 44 15.36 -11.32 -0.31
C ASN A 44 13.89 -11.00 -0.68
N VAL A 45 12.93 -11.64 -0.01
CA VAL A 45 11.50 -11.31 -0.23
C VAL A 45 11.17 -9.95 0.39
N ILE A 46 11.66 -9.64 1.59
CA ILE A 46 11.49 -8.33 2.24
C ILE A 46 12.05 -7.20 1.36
N GLU A 47 13.23 -7.40 0.74
CA GLU A 47 13.80 -6.42 -0.20
C GLU A 47 12.87 -6.19 -1.39
N ARG A 48 12.32 -7.25 -1.99
CA ARG A 48 11.34 -7.13 -3.08
C ARG A 48 10.04 -6.45 -2.65
N GLU A 49 9.56 -6.76 -1.45
CA GLU A 49 8.36 -6.11 -0.88
C GLU A 49 8.60 -4.60 -0.65
N ARG A 50 9.81 -4.22 -0.23
CA ARG A 50 10.22 -2.80 -0.15
C ARG A 50 10.30 -2.14 -1.52
N ASP A 51 10.84 -2.82 -2.52
CA ASP A 51 10.86 -2.29 -3.89
C ASP A 51 9.43 -2.07 -4.41
N ALA A 52 8.52 -3.02 -4.17
CA ALA A 52 7.11 -2.89 -4.50
C ALA A 52 6.42 -1.72 -3.75
N LEU A 53 6.75 -1.51 -2.46
CA LEU A 53 6.26 -0.37 -1.70
C LEU A 53 6.79 0.96 -2.25
N ASN A 54 8.07 1.02 -2.65
CA ASN A 54 8.64 2.22 -3.27
C ASN A 54 7.97 2.52 -4.62
N GLU A 55 7.66 1.49 -5.42
CA GLU A 55 6.90 1.64 -6.67
C GLU A 55 5.49 2.16 -6.40
N LEU A 56 4.81 1.64 -5.37
CA LEU A 56 3.52 2.16 -4.92
C LEU A 56 3.63 3.64 -4.50
N GLY A 57 4.65 4.00 -3.72
CA GLY A 57 4.90 5.39 -3.32
C GLY A 57 5.06 6.32 -4.54
N CYS A 58 5.86 5.92 -5.53
CA CYS A 58 6.02 6.67 -6.78
C CYS A 58 4.69 6.82 -7.54
N ALA A 59 3.87 5.77 -7.56
CA ALA A 59 2.57 5.80 -8.23
C ALA A 59 1.58 6.74 -7.49
N LEU A 60 1.60 6.76 -6.16
CA LEU A 60 0.78 7.67 -5.35
C LEU A 60 1.18 9.13 -5.56
N GLU A 61 2.48 9.45 -5.56
CA GLU A 61 2.96 10.81 -5.87
C GLU A 61 2.47 11.27 -7.26
N ALA A 62 2.56 10.40 -8.26
CA ALA A 62 2.07 10.70 -9.60
C ALA A 62 0.54 10.87 -9.66
N GLU A 63 -0.22 10.09 -8.86
CA GLU A 63 -1.67 10.23 -8.75
C GLU A 63 -2.04 11.56 -8.10
N GLU A 64 -1.31 12.01 -7.07
CA GLU A 64 -1.49 13.33 -6.45
C GLU A 64 -1.29 14.47 -7.46
N ASP A 65 -0.21 14.43 -8.23
CA ASP A 65 0.04 15.39 -9.31
C ASP A 65 -1.12 15.41 -10.33
N ASN A 66 -1.66 14.23 -10.69
CA ASN A 66 -2.80 14.12 -11.59
C ASN A 66 -4.10 14.71 -11.00
N ILE A 67 -4.33 14.52 -9.70
CA ILE A 67 -5.48 15.10 -8.99
C ILE A 67 -5.38 16.62 -9.03
N ASP A 68 -4.20 17.17 -8.73
CA ASP A 68 -3.94 18.61 -8.81
C ASP A 68 -4.17 19.15 -10.23
N GLU A 69 -3.72 18.44 -11.26
CA GLU A 69 -4.04 18.77 -12.66
C GLU A 69 -5.55 18.75 -12.93
N LEU A 70 -6.27 17.72 -12.45
CA LEU A 70 -7.73 17.62 -12.60
C LEU A 70 -8.44 18.80 -11.96
N VAL A 71 -8.05 19.20 -10.74
CA VAL A 71 -8.61 20.39 -10.06
C VAL A 71 -8.41 21.64 -10.92
N ASN A 72 -7.20 21.84 -11.45
CA ASN A 72 -6.88 22.98 -12.30
C ASN A 72 -7.68 22.99 -13.62
N TYR A 73 -7.80 21.84 -14.29
CA TYR A 73 -8.55 21.74 -15.54
C TYR A 73 -10.06 21.92 -15.34
N ALA A 74 -10.58 21.46 -14.20
CA ALA A 74 -12.00 21.51 -13.87
C ALA A 74 -12.42 22.82 -13.17
N GLU A 75 -11.51 23.78 -12.98
CA GLU A 75 -11.79 25.10 -12.39
C GLU A 75 -12.84 25.88 -13.20
N PHE A 76 -12.89 25.68 -14.52
CA PHE A 76 -13.80 26.40 -15.43
C PHE A 76 -15.22 25.83 -15.48
N LEU A 77 -15.49 24.70 -14.82
CA LEU A 77 -16.84 24.14 -14.72
C LEU A 77 -17.72 25.09 -13.89
N SER A 78 -18.81 25.57 -14.50
CA SER A 78 -19.73 26.55 -13.90
C SER A 78 -21.15 26.02 -13.73
N VAL A 79 -21.43 24.82 -14.26
CA VAL A 79 -22.72 24.16 -14.08
C VAL A 79 -22.72 23.52 -12.70
N ASP A 80 -23.68 23.87 -11.83
CA ASP A 80 -23.76 23.39 -10.44
C ASP A 80 -23.61 21.86 -10.30
N GLN A 81 -24.19 21.09 -11.23
CA GLN A 81 -24.03 19.63 -11.25
C GLN A 81 -22.60 19.18 -11.59
N ALA A 82 -21.93 19.87 -12.52
CA ALA A 82 -20.56 19.55 -12.91
C ALA A 82 -19.56 19.94 -11.81
N VAL A 83 -19.80 21.07 -11.12
CA VAL A 83 -19.02 21.48 -9.94
C VAL A 83 -19.19 20.47 -8.81
N HIS A 84 -20.42 20.09 -8.50
CA HIS A 84 -20.69 19.12 -7.45
C HIS A 84 -20.02 17.76 -7.72
N HIS A 85 -20.13 17.25 -8.95
CA HIS A 85 -19.46 16.00 -9.32
C HIS A 85 -17.94 16.11 -9.35
N ARG A 86 -17.37 17.25 -9.76
CA ARG A 86 -15.92 17.50 -9.66
C ARG A 86 -15.47 17.40 -8.22
N ASP A 87 -16.13 18.14 -7.32
CA ASP A 87 -15.73 18.22 -5.91
C ASP A 87 -15.85 16.83 -5.25
N GLU A 88 -16.92 16.07 -5.54
CA GLU A 88 -17.06 14.69 -5.06
C GLU A 88 -16.00 13.73 -5.63
N VAL A 89 -15.58 13.90 -6.89
CA VAL A 89 -14.51 13.06 -7.47
C VAL A 89 -13.17 13.38 -6.82
N VAL A 90 -12.84 14.66 -6.70
CA VAL A 90 -11.57 15.11 -6.09
C VAL A 90 -11.48 14.64 -4.64
N GLU A 91 -12.53 14.87 -3.84
CA GLU A 91 -12.55 14.42 -2.43
C GLU A 91 -12.34 12.90 -2.30
N LYS A 92 -12.96 12.11 -3.19
CA LYS A 92 -12.77 10.66 -3.18
C LYS A 92 -11.39 10.22 -3.66
N LEU A 93 -10.80 10.90 -4.66
CA LEU A 93 -9.44 10.61 -5.12
C LEU A 93 -8.41 10.96 -4.04
N GLU A 94 -8.55 12.11 -3.38
CA GLU A 94 -7.70 12.51 -2.24
C GLU A 94 -7.81 11.52 -1.08
N ALA A 95 -9.04 11.09 -0.74
CA ALA A 95 -9.26 10.09 0.30
C ALA A 95 -8.67 8.72 -0.07
N HIS A 96 -8.82 8.29 -1.33
CA HIS A 96 -8.19 7.09 -1.87
C HIS A 96 -6.66 7.12 -1.69
N ASN A 97 -6.01 8.20 -2.13
CA ASN A 97 -4.56 8.37 -1.98
C ASN A 97 -4.12 8.41 -0.51
N THR A 98 -4.85 9.14 0.33
CA THR A 98 -4.55 9.22 1.77
C THR A 98 -4.56 7.84 2.43
N HIS A 99 -5.54 7.00 2.08
CA HIS A 99 -5.63 5.65 2.61
C HIS A 99 -4.50 4.76 2.11
N LEU A 100 -4.09 4.88 0.85
CA LEU A 100 -2.96 4.11 0.33
C LEU A 100 -1.61 4.57 0.87
N TRP A 101 -1.44 5.87 1.14
CA TRP A 101 -0.28 6.36 1.89
C TRP A 101 -0.21 5.79 3.31
N THR A 102 -1.35 5.76 4.00
CA THR A 102 -1.43 5.13 5.33
C THR A 102 -1.04 3.65 5.25
N PHE A 103 -1.53 2.93 4.24
CA PHE A 103 -1.13 1.54 4.01
C PHE A 103 0.38 1.40 3.77
N HIS A 104 0.95 2.25 2.92
CA HIS A 104 2.38 2.27 2.62
C HIS A 104 3.24 2.49 3.88
N GLU A 105 2.87 3.48 4.71
CA GLU A 105 3.57 3.79 5.96
C GLU A 105 3.51 2.61 6.94
N GLU A 106 2.32 2.06 7.18
CA GLU A 106 2.13 0.94 8.10
C GLU A 106 2.87 -0.32 7.63
N MET A 107 2.84 -0.63 6.33
CA MET A 107 3.60 -1.77 5.77
C MET A 107 5.12 -1.56 5.91
N SER A 108 5.60 -0.34 5.70
CA SER A 108 7.02 0.00 5.86
C SER A 108 7.49 -0.22 7.30
N GLU A 109 6.72 0.22 8.29
CA GLU A 109 7.03 0.01 9.71
C GLU A 109 6.93 -1.46 10.12
N ALA A 110 5.95 -2.19 9.57
CA ALA A 110 5.85 -3.63 9.79
C ALA A 110 7.10 -4.36 9.26
N LEU A 111 7.58 -4.01 8.06
CA LEU A 111 8.79 -4.61 7.48
C LEU A 111 10.05 -4.28 8.28
N ASN A 112 10.19 -3.05 8.75
CA ASN A 112 11.30 -2.66 9.64
C ASN A 112 11.32 -3.51 10.91
N THR A 113 10.15 -3.74 11.50
CA THR A 113 9.99 -4.56 12.69
C THR A 113 10.32 -6.03 12.42
N VAL A 114 9.83 -6.60 11.31
CA VAL A 114 10.13 -7.98 10.92
C VAL A 114 11.62 -8.19 10.66
N GLU A 115 12.27 -7.29 9.93
CA GLU A 115 13.70 -7.38 9.64
C GLU A 115 14.56 -7.28 10.90
N SER A 116 14.19 -6.39 11.83
CA SER A 116 14.81 -6.31 13.15
C SER A 116 14.65 -7.62 13.93
N ASN A 117 13.44 -8.17 13.96
CA ASN A 117 13.14 -9.42 14.64
C ASN A 117 13.93 -10.61 14.05
N LEU A 118 14.09 -10.68 12.72
CA LEU A 118 14.94 -11.70 12.08
C LEU A 118 16.40 -11.59 12.52
N THR A 119 16.91 -10.37 12.66
CA THR A 119 18.27 -10.12 13.13
C THR A 119 18.45 -10.56 14.58
N VAL A 120 17.50 -10.23 15.44
CA VAL A 120 17.49 -10.66 16.85
C VAL A 120 17.36 -12.18 16.95
N LEU A 121 16.46 -12.79 16.18
CA LEU A 121 16.25 -14.24 16.17
C LEU A 121 17.53 -15.00 15.88
N VAL A 122 18.30 -14.55 14.88
CA VAL A 122 19.56 -15.20 14.47
C VAL A 122 20.66 -15.01 15.52
N ASN A 123 20.77 -13.82 16.11
CA ASN A 123 21.91 -13.49 16.99
C ASN A 123 21.68 -13.88 18.46
N ASP A 124 20.48 -13.66 18.96
CA ASP A 124 20.15 -13.68 20.38
C ASP A 124 19.06 -14.72 20.72
N GLY A 125 18.41 -15.28 19.70
CA GLY A 125 17.36 -16.29 19.83
C GLY A 125 15.96 -15.71 20.00
N SER A 126 14.95 -16.59 19.97
CA SER A 126 13.52 -16.20 19.98
C SER A 126 13.10 -15.44 21.24
N ASP A 127 13.72 -15.73 22.38
CA ASP A 127 13.37 -15.13 23.68
C ASP A 127 13.76 -13.65 23.79
N ALA A 128 14.62 -13.16 22.89
CA ALA A 128 15.05 -11.77 22.84
C ALA A 128 14.17 -10.88 21.96
N ILE A 129 13.17 -11.44 21.25
CA ILE A 129 12.27 -10.70 20.39
C ILE A 129 11.21 -9.99 21.23
N GLU A 130 11.26 -8.66 21.27
CA GLU A 130 10.30 -7.82 22.02
C GLU A 130 9.34 -7.04 21.12
N ALA A 131 9.72 -6.76 19.87
CA ALA A 131 8.93 -5.93 18.98
C ALA A 131 7.83 -6.73 18.28
N ASP A 132 6.61 -6.17 18.26
CA ASP A 132 5.43 -6.79 17.63
C ASP A 132 5.07 -6.03 16.33
N PRO A 133 5.17 -6.66 15.15
CA PRO A 133 4.75 -6.04 13.89
C PRO A 133 3.23 -6.07 13.67
N GLN A 134 2.47 -6.82 14.48
CA GLN A 134 1.03 -7.03 14.28
C GLN A 134 0.17 -5.75 14.33
N PRO A 135 0.46 -4.75 15.19
CA PRO A 135 -0.26 -3.48 15.17
C PRO A 135 -0.18 -2.78 13.81
N HIS A 136 1.00 -2.81 13.18
CA HIS A 136 1.23 -2.20 11.87
C HIS A 136 0.50 -2.93 10.75
N PHE A 137 0.53 -4.27 10.73
CA PHE A 137 -0.31 -5.04 9.80
C PHE A 137 -1.82 -4.77 10.03
N GLY A 138 -2.23 -4.53 11.27
CA GLY A 138 -3.59 -4.11 11.60
C GLY A 138 -3.95 -2.75 11.00
N GLY A 139 -3.04 -1.77 11.12
CA GLY A 139 -3.16 -0.44 10.52
C GLY A 139 -3.26 -0.51 8.99
N ALA A 140 -2.35 -1.24 8.36
CA ALA A 140 -2.32 -1.45 6.91
C ALA A 140 -3.64 -2.07 6.41
N ARG A 141 -4.16 -3.10 7.10
CA ARG A 141 -5.45 -3.73 6.74
C ARG A 141 -6.62 -2.74 6.83
N GLN A 142 -6.68 -1.97 7.92
CA GLN A 142 -7.73 -0.97 8.10
C GLN A 142 -7.66 0.13 7.04
N ALA A 143 -6.46 0.53 6.63
CA ALA A 143 -6.26 1.49 5.56
C ALA A 143 -6.81 0.97 4.22
N LEU A 144 -6.53 -0.30 3.87
CA LEU A 144 -7.10 -0.94 2.68
C LEU A 144 -8.63 -1.10 2.73
N GLU A 145 -9.19 -1.41 3.90
CA GLU A 145 -10.65 -1.48 4.08
C GLU A 145 -11.30 -0.12 3.80
N ARG A 146 -10.78 0.97 4.37
CA ARG A 146 -11.27 2.33 4.10
C ARG A 146 -11.07 2.76 2.65
N HIS A 147 -9.93 2.42 2.06
CA HIS A 147 -9.67 2.63 0.63
C HIS A 147 -10.78 1.98 -0.23
N ASN A 148 -11.12 0.73 0.06
CA ASN A 148 -12.14 0.00 -0.72
C ASN A 148 -13.53 0.64 -0.60
N GLU A 149 -13.88 1.15 0.58
CA GLU A 149 -15.13 1.90 0.79
C GLU A 149 -15.18 3.20 -0.04
N VAL A 150 -14.05 3.89 -0.20
CA VAL A 150 -13.96 5.16 -0.94
C VAL A 150 -14.00 4.94 -2.46
N VAL A 151 -13.29 3.91 -2.95
CA VAL A 151 -13.26 3.56 -4.38
C VAL A 151 -14.64 3.08 -4.85
N GLU A 152 -15.45 2.53 -3.95
CA GLU A 152 -16.84 2.18 -4.24
C GLU A 152 -17.64 3.43 -4.68
N GLY A 153 -18.02 3.45 -5.96
CA GLY A 153 -18.76 4.54 -6.59
C GLY A 153 -17.92 5.64 -7.23
N LEU A 154 -16.58 5.62 -7.13
CA LEU A 154 -15.70 6.57 -7.82
C LEU A 154 -15.87 6.48 -9.35
N GLY A 155 -15.96 5.26 -9.90
CA GLY A 155 -16.11 5.04 -11.34
C GLY A 155 -17.39 5.66 -11.95
N LYS A 156 -18.47 5.73 -11.17
CA LYS A 156 -19.71 6.39 -11.61
C LYS A 156 -19.54 7.91 -11.69
N ASN A 157 -18.88 8.50 -10.70
CA ASN A 157 -18.65 9.94 -10.65
C ASN A 157 -17.64 10.39 -11.71
N LEU A 158 -16.58 9.61 -11.95
CA LEU A 158 -15.63 9.84 -13.06
C LEU A 158 -16.29 9.78 -14.43
N THR A 159 -17.22 8.84 -14.65
CA THR A 159 -17.98 8.75 -15.91
C THR A 159 -18.83 10.00 -16.14
N ILE A 160 -19.46 10.52 -15.09
CA ILE A 160 -20.28 11.73 -15.16
C ILE A 160 -19.40 12.96 -15.42
N LEU A 161 -18.29 13.10 -14.70
CA LEU A 161 -17.35 14.21 -14.86
C LEU A 161 -16.75 14.26 -16.27
N ASN A 162 -16.34 13.11 -16.82
CA ASN A 162 -15.84 13.01 -18.19
C ASN A 162 -16.88 13.46 -19.24
N ALA A 163 -18.18 13.28 -18.99
CA ALA A 163 -19.22 13.76 -19.89
C ALA A 163 -19.33 15.30 -19.96
N TYR A 164 -18.76 16.02 -18.98
CA TYR A 164 -18.73 17.50 -18.94
C TYR A 164 -17.40 18.10 -19.40
N LEU A 165 -16.34 17.28 -19.52
CA LEU A 165 -14.99 17.71 -19.93
C LEU A 165 -14.69 17.49 -21.43
N ILE A 166 -15.61 16.84 -22.17
CA ILE A 166 -15.57 16.63 -23.64
C ILE A 166 -16.50 17.63 -24.34
#